data_AF-A0A7W0V0T5-F1
#
_entry.id   AF-A0A7W0V0T5-F1
#
_cell.length_a   1.000
_cell.length_b   1.000
_cell.length_c   1.000
_cell.angle_alpha   90.00
_cell.angle_beta   90.00
_cell.angle_gamma   90.00
#
_symmetry.space_group_name_H-M   'P 1'
#
loop_
_entity.id
_entity.type
_entity.pdbx_description
1 polymer ?
#
loop_
_entity_poly.entity_id
_entity_poly.type
_entity_poly.pdbx_seq_one_letter_code
_entity_poly.pdbx_strand_id
1 'polypeptide(L)'
;MNATWVFTNATTEQAMGVQRSSIHSFIVKIWLEEETDKSHPGTWRGHITHVPSGERSHLKNLDEITDFIGTFLQGMGIQLGKCWRVKRWLNRFKYNATHML
;
A
#
# COMPACT_ATOMS: atom_id res chain seq x y z
N MET A 1 -17.56 -58.44 -23.97
CA MET A 1 -16.29 -57.74 -23.69
C MET A 1 -16.44 -56.32 -24.20
N ASN A 2 -16.86 -55.40 -23.33
CA ASN A 2 -17.03 -54.00 -23.67
C ASN A 2 -17.07 -53.24 -22.34
N ALA A 3 -15.93 -52.69 -21.93
CA ALA A 3 -15.83 -51.84 -20.75
C ALA A 3 -16.29 -50.42 -21.14
N THR A 4 -17.50 -50.06 -20.72
CA THR A 4 -18.00 -48.69 -20.80
C THR A 4 -17.30 -47.88 -19.71
N TRP A 5 -16.37 -47.00 -20.10
CA TRP A 5 -15.78 -46.02 -19.20
C TRP A 5 -16.83 -44.98 -18.84
N VAL A 6 -17.45 -45.12 -17.68
CA VAL A 6 -18.19 -44.04 -17.02
C VAL A 6 -17.13 -43.14 -16.40
N PHE A 7 -16.89 -41.96 -16.99
CA PHE A 7 -16.11 -40.91 -16.35
C PHE A 7 -16.85 -40.49 -15.08
N THR A 8 -16.48 -41.10 -13.97
CA THR A 8 -17.00 -40.73 -12.66
C THR A 8 -16.35 -39.42 -12.24
N ASN A 9 -17.20 -38.40 -12.19
CA ASN A 9 -17.23 -37.39 -11.15
C ASN A 9 -15.96 -36.54 -11.06
N ALA A 10 -15.99 -35.43 -11.79
CA ALA A 10 -15.31 -34.20 -11.38
C ALA A 10 -15.68 -33.91 -9.91
N THR A 11 -14.86 -34.38 -8.98
CA THR A 11 -14.99 -34.10 -7.57
C THR A 11 -13.59 -34.10 -7.01
N THR A 12 -13.28 -33.00 -6.32
CA THR A 12 -12.10 -32.80 -5.44
C THR A 12 -10.89 -32.04 -6.02
N GLU A 13 -11.10 -31.08 -6.93
CA GLU A 13 -10.20 -29.91 -7.05
C GLU A 13 -10.88 -28.58 -6.65
N GLN A 14 -12.03 -28.68 -5.99
CA GLN A 14 -12.59 -27.58 -5.18
C GLN A 14 -12.36 -27.83 -3.68
N ALA A 15 -11.47 -28.75 -3.33
CA ALA A 15 -11.01 -28.93 -1.96
C ALA A 15 -10.04 -27.80 -1.63
N MET A 16 -10.54 -26.83 -0.87
CA MET A 16 -9.84 -25.65 -0.37
C MET A 16 -9.65 -24.56 -1.41
N GLY A 17 -10.73 -23.85 -1.70
CA GLY A 17 -10.63 -22.40 -1.87
C GLY A 17 -9.97 -21.83 -0.62
N VAL A 18 -8.63 -21.81 -0.58
CA VAL A 18 -7.90 -20.83 0.20
C VAL A 18 -8.46 -19.51 -0.30
N GLN A 19 -9.41 -18.94 0.45
CA GLN A 19 -9.62 -17.51 0.41
C GLN A 19 -8.23 -16.96 0.64
N ARG A 20 -7.58 -16.45 -0.42
CA ARG A 20 -6.26 -15.85 -0.31
C ARG A 20 -6.41 -14.77 0.75
N SER A 21 -5.93 -15.09 1.93
CA SER A 21 -6.14 -14.40 3.17
C SER A 21 -5.70 -12.95 3.02
N SER A 22 -6.65 -12.03 2.82
CA SER A 22 -6.47 -10.56 2.90
C SER A 22 -5.08 -10.03 2.49
N ILE A 23 -4.54 -10.47 1.34
CA ILE A 23 -3.24 -9.98 0.88
C ILE A 23 -3.47 -8.62 0.23
N HIS A 24 -2.92 -7.58 0.82
CA HIS A 24 -2.90 -6.24 0.27
C HIS A 24 -1.54 -5.97 -0.37
N SER A 25 -1.54 -5.63 -1.66
CA SER A 25 -0.33 -5.23 -2.39
C SER A 25 -0.34 -3.74 -2.66
N PHE A 26 0.82 -3.12 -2.56
CA PHE A 26 1.00 -1.68 -2.78
C PHE A 26 2.14 -1.45 -3.77
N ILE A 27 1.96 -0.50 -4.68
CA ILE A 27 3.01 -0.04 -5.59
C ILE A 27 3.31 1.41 -5.26
N VAL A 28 4.56 1.71 -4.95
CA VAL A 28 5.05 3.07 -4.74
C VAL A 28 5.94 3.45 -5.92
N LYS A 29 5.67 4.61 -6.53
CA LYS A 29 6.55 5.21 -7.53
C LYS A 29 7.05 6.55 -6.99
N ILE A 30 8.36 6.79 -7.10
CA ILE A 30 9.05 7.99 -6.63
C ILE A 30 9.93 8.50 -7.77
N TRP A 31 9.99 9.81 -7.96
CA TRP A 31 10.85 10.47 -8.93
C TRP A 31 11.30 11.83 -8.40
N LEU A 32 12.44 12.32 -8.88
CA LEU A 32 12.89 13.70 -8.63
C LEU A 32 12.26 14.61 -9.69
N GLU A 33 11.75 15.75 -9.25
CA GLU A 33 11.41 16.86 -10.13
C GLU A 33 12.73 17.62 -10.41
N GLU A 34 13.17 17.63 -11.67
CA GLU A 34 14.39 18.35 -12.05
C GLU A 34 14.10 19.85 -11.95
N GLU A 35 14.73 20.52 -10.98
CA GLU A 35 14.68 21.97 -10.88
C GLU A 35 15.72 22.57 -11.82
N THR A 36 15.28 23.54 -12.64
CA THR A 36 16.13 24.25 -13.61
C THR A 36 17.25 25.06 -12.94
N ASP A 37 17.15 25.27 -11.62
CA ASP A 37 18.10 26.03 -10.81
C ASP A 37 18.91 25.10 -9.88
N LYS A 38 20.24 25.11 -10.04
CA LYS A 38 21.18 24.23 -9.32
C LYS A 38 21.29 24.52 -7.83
N SER A 39 20.63 25.57 -7.34
CA SER A 39 20.74 26.02 -5.95
C SER A 39 19.77 25.34 -4.98
N HIS A 40 18.81 24.54 -5.46
CA HIS A 40 17.80 23.91 -4.61
C HIS A 40 17.96 22.39 -4.57
N PRO A 41 17.86 21.74 -3.39
CA PRO A 41 17.80 20.29 -3.31
C PRO A 41 16.50 19.83 -3.99
N GLY A 42 16.62 19.20 -5.16
CA GLY A 42 15.49 18.87 -6.03
C GLY A 42 14.32 18.23 -5.28
N THR A 43 13.13 18.76 -5.49
CA THR A 43 11.90 18.27 -4.86
C THR A 43 11.53 16.89 -5.41
N TRP A 44 11.40 15.87 -4.55
CA TRP A 44 10.89 14.57 -5.00
C TRP A 44 9.37 14.53 -4.96
N ARG A 45 8.80 13.76 -5.87
CA ARG A 45 7.37 13.48 -5.97
C ARG A 45 7.15 11.98 -5.97
N GLY A 46 5.97 11.56 -5.54
CA GLY A 46 5.61 10.16 -5.63
C GLY A 46 4.11 9.95 -5.75
N HIS A 47 3.74 8.69 -5.95
CA HIS A 47 2.40 8.21 -5.66
C HIS A 47 2.46 6.76 -5.17
N ILE A 48 1.46 6.40 -4.38
CA ILE A 48 1.20 5.04 -3.94
C ILE A 48 -0.14 4.56 -4.51
N THR A 49 -0.21 3.30 -4.91
CA THR A 49 -1.43 2.65 -5.36
C THR A 49 -1.65 1.36 -4.59
N HIS A 50 -2.84 1.20 -4.02
CA HIS A 50 -3.30 -0.09 -3.50
C HIS A 50 -3.79 -0.94 -4.68
N VAL A 51 -3.09 -2.04 -4.96
CA VAL A 51 -3.31 -2.84 -6.17
C VAL A 51 -4.70 -3.47 -6.20
N PRO A 52 -5.21 -4.10 -5.11
CA PRO A 52 -6.54 -4.70 -5.13
C PRO A 52 -7.70 -3.70 -5.32
N SER A 53 -7.66 -2.50 -4.71
CA SER A 53 -8.76 -1.53 -4.84
C SER A 53 -8.58 -0.54 -5.99
N GLY A 54 -7.36 -0.39 -6.51
CA GLY A 54 -7.01 0.66 -7.47
C GLY A 54 -6.89 2.06 -6.85
N GLU A 55 -7.09 2.21 -5.54
CA GLU A 55 -7.00 3.50 -4.85
C GLU A 55 -5.57 4.05 -4.92
N ARG A 56 -5.44 5.36 -5.14
CA ARG A 56 -4.16 6.03 -5.39
C ARG A 56 -4.07 7.35 -4.65
N SER A 57 -2.90 7.63 -4.07
CA SER A 57 -2.59 8.92 -3.45
C SER A 57 -1.25 9.45 -3.94
N HIS A 58 -1.15 10.76 -4.14
CA HIS A 58 0.12 11.44 -4.33
C HIS A 58 0.90 11.49 -3.02
N LEU A 59 2.23 11.49 -3.13
CA LEU A 59 3.16 11.52 -2.01
C LEU A 59 4.01 12.77 -2.08
N LYS A 60 4.08 13.49 -0.97
CA LYS A 60 4.97 14.65 -0.74
C LYS A 60 6.07 14.36 0.28
N ASN A 61 5.89 13.31 1.08
CA ASN A 61 6.85 12.83 2.07
C ASN A 61 6.66 11.31 2.25
N LEU A 62 7.62 10.65 2.91
CA LEU A 62 7.57 9.20 3.12
C LEU A 62 6.54 8.80 4.19
N ASP A 63 6.17 9.69 5.10
CA ASP A 63 5.18 9.39 6.14
C ASP A 63 3.80 9.13 5.51
N GLU A 64 3.46 9.82 4.40
CA GLU A 64 2.24 9.59 3.63
C GLU A 64 2.09 8.15 3.09
N ILE A 65 3.20 7.42 2.87
CA ILE A 65 3.18 5.98 2.52
C ILE A 65 2.62 5.18 3.70
N THR A 66 3.16 5.42 4.88
CA THR A 66 2.72 4.72 6.10
C THR A 66 1.29 5.07 6.45
N ASP A 67 0.87 6.31 6.19
CA ASP A 67 -0.49 6.77 6.37
C ASP A 67 -1.47 6.04 5.47
N PHE A 68 -1.13 5.91 4.19
CA PHE A 68 -1.94 5.22 3.20
C PHE A 68 -2.10 3.73 3.54
N ILE A 69 -0.99 3.03 3.81
CA ILE A 69 -1.02 1.61 4.21
C ILE A 69 -1.82 1.43 5.52
N GLY A 70 -1.65 2.35 6.47
CA GLY A 70 -2.31 2.28 7.76
C GLY A 70 -3.84 2.26 7.68
N THR A 71 -4.44 2.94 6.70
CA THR A 71 -5.90 2.90 6.45
C THR A 71 -6.37 1.49 6.12
N PHE A 72 -5.64 0.76 5.28
CA PHE A 72 -5.98 -0.63 4.93
C PHE A 72 -5.73 -1.59 6.10
N LEU A 73 -4.66 -1.39 6.87
CA LEU A 73 -4.41 -2.19 8.08
C LEU A 73 -5.53 -2.01 9.12
N GLN A 74 -6.00 -0.78 9.32
CA GLN A 74 -7.14 -0.51 10.21
C GLN A 74 -8.44 -1.15 9.68
N GLY A 75 -8.68 -1.11 8.37
CA GLY A 75 -9.80 -1.81 7.73
C GLY A 75 -9.77 -3.33 7.95
N MET A 76 -8.58 -3.91 8.10
CA MET A 76 -8.39 -5.32 8.50
C MET A 76 -8.52 -5.59 10.01
N GLY A 77 -8.82 -4.57 10.82
CA GLY A 77 -8.93 -4.71 12.27
C GLY A 77 -7.59 -4.70 13.02
N ILE A 78 -6.48 -4.38 12.35
CA ILE A 78 -5.16 -4.29 12.99
C ILE A 78 -5.09 -2.98 13.78
N GLN A 79 -4.87 -3.09 15.09
CA GLN A 79 -4.72 -1.94 15.98
C GLN A 79 -3.30 -1.34 15.85
N LEU A 80 -3.17 -0.30 15.03
CA LEU A 80 -1.96 0.53 15.01
C LEU A 80 -1.89 1.29 16.34
N GLY A 81 -0.95 0.92 17.21
CA GLY A 81 -0.88 1.40 18.60
C GLY A 81 -0.94 2.93 18.71
N LYS A 82 -1.55 3.44 19.79
CA LYS A 82 -1.80 4.89 20.01
C LYS A 82 -0.54 5.77 19.80
N CYS A 83 0.64 5.26 20.16
CA CYS A 83 1.92 5.94 19.96
C CYS A 83 2.28 6.14 18.48
N TRP A 84 1.81 5.28 17.57
CA TRP A 84 2.00 5.47 16.12
C TRP A 84 1.24 6.70 15.63
N ARG A 85 -0.02 6.90 16.07
CA ARG A 85 -0.82 8.09 15.75
C ARG A 85 -0.20 9.37 16.30
N VAL A 86 0.36 9.34 17.50
CA VAL A 86 1.02 10.49 18.13
C VAL A 86 2.38 10.79 17.48
N LYS A 87 3.21 9.78 17.21
CA LYS A 87 4.48 9.93 16.49
C LYS A 87 4.26 10.49 15.08
N ARG A 88 3.23 10.00 14.40
CA ARG A 88 2.78 10.51 13.10
C ARG A 88 2.35 11.98 13.15
N TRP A 89 1.58 12.38 14.17
CA TRP A 89 1.20 13.78 14.37
C TRP A 89 2.44 14.66 14.56
N LEU A 90 3.38 14.26 15.43
CA LEU A 90 4.60 15.01 15.71
C LEU A 90 5.55 15.13 14.51
N ASN A 91 5.70 14.08 13.70
CA ASN A 91 6.56 14.13 12.51
C ASN A 91 6.02 15.08 11.44
N ARG A 92 4.69 15.16 11.28
CA ARG A 92 4.06 16.09 10.34
C ARG A 92 4.36 17.56 10.65
N PHE A 93 4.58 17.91 11.93
CA PHE A 93 4.98 19.27 12.33
C PHE A 93 6.46 19.56 12.08
N LYS A 94 7.33 18.55 12.13
CA LYS A 94 8.78 18.74 11.90
C LYS A 94 9.12 19.07 10.45
N TYR A 95 8.32 18.64 9.47
CA TYR A 95 8.59 18.93 8.05
C TYR A 95 8.05 20.28 7.55
N ASN A 96 7.09 20.90 8.25
CA ASN A 96 6.62 22.26 7.91
C ASN A 96 7.49 23.38 8.52
N ALA A 97 8.38 23.06 9.45
CA ALA A 97 9.25 24.02 10.13
C ALA A 97 10.55 24.33 9.37
N THR A 98 10.90 23.54 8.33
CA THR A 98 12.18 23.68 7.60
C THR A 98 12.10 24.60 6.37
N HIS A 99 10.97 25.28 6.14
CA HIS A 99 10.81 26.26 5.05
C HIS A 99 10.64 27.71 5.55
N MET A 100 10.91 27.98 6.83
CA MET A 100 10.91 29.32 7.42
C MET A 100 12.17 29.55 8.25
N LEU A 101 13.34 29.51 7.61
CA LEU A 101 14.55 30.23 8.03
C LEU A 101 15.42 30.49 6.80
#